data_AF-A0A6G3DF15-F1
#
_entry.id   AF-A0A6G3DF15-F1
#
_cell.length_a   1.000
_cell.length_b   1.000
_cell.length_c   1.000
_cell.angle_alpha   90.00
_cell.angle_beta   90.00
_cell.angle_gamma   90.00
#
_symmetry.space_group_name_H-M   'P 1'
#
loop_
_entity.id
_entity.type
_entity.pdbx_description
1 polymer ?
#
loop_
_entity_poly.entity_id
_entity_poly.type
_entity_poly.pdbx_seq_one_letter_code
_entity_poly.pdbx_strand_id
1 'polypeptide(L)'
;SPSYPPSSPAPDPAPALPSVPGPRDPGPPNDDAGAGSGTTHSPGRLALSVAATSTQGARGRGRRVSCTVALAVAGALAAVTVGSVFVLDLLPGSGNDANNAGGNEASHDPPAATPGGLPARYLGTWEGQAAALDGKLPLGTFRITIKQAKAGQELGRLHQTDALGGVCVDVITLKKVTEKQIVAGSVGAEGNHDGCNPAPTTVTFTPVGDDLDYASKSEESGRPKARLSKIE
;
A
#
# COMPACT_ATOMS: atom_id res chain seq x y z
N SER A 1 51.24 37.01 -42.39
CA SER A 1 49.89 37.60 -42.25
C SER A 1 49.26 37.11 -40.96
N PRO A 2 48.70 37.97 -40.11
CA PRO A 2 48.03 37.53 -38.88
C PRO A 2 46.66 36.90 -39.21
N SER A 3 46.37 35.76 -38.59
CA SER A 3 45.10 35.04 -38.69
C SER A 3 44.12 35.57 -37.64
N TYR A 4 42.95 36.03 -38.07
CA TYR A 4 41.84 36.37 -37.17
C TYR A 4 41.03 35.12 -36.80
N PRO A 5 40.53 35.02 -35.55
CA PRO A 5 39.60 33.96 -35.17
C PRO A 5 38.21 34.19 -35.81
N PRO A 6 37.40 33.13 -36.01
CA PRO A 6 36.06 33.25 -36.56
C PRO A 6 35.10 33.90 -35.56
N SER A 7 34.23 34.77 -36.06
CA SER A 7 33.13 35.40 -35.31
C SER A 7 32.06 34.37 -34.93
N SER A 8 31.62 34.40 -33.67
CA SER A 8 30.50 33.59 -33.18
C SER A 8 29.15 34.00 -33.81
N PRO A 9 28.23 33.06 -34.08
CA PRO A 9 26.89 33.39 -34.54
C PRO A 9 26.02 34.00 -33.41
N ALA A 10 25.10 34.89 -33.80
CA ALA A 10 24.16 35.55 -32.90
C ALA A 10 23.08 34.58 -32.38
N PRO A 11 22.52 34.81 -31.18
CA PRO A 11 21.46 33.99 -30.62
C PRO A 11 20.12 34.18 -31.36
N ASP A 12 19.38 33.10 -31.51
CA ASP A 12 18.04 33.07 -32.12
C ASP A 12 17.00 33.83 -31.28
N PRO A 13 15.98 34.45 -31.91
CA PRO A 13 14.89 35.10 -31.19
C PRO A 13 13.99 34.08 -30.50
N ALA A 14 13.62 34.36 -29.24
CA ALA A 14 12.74 33.53 -28.43
C ALA A 14 11.30 33.49 -28.99
N PRO A 15 10.58 32.35 -28.88
CA PRO A 15 9.18 32.25 -29.28
C PRO A 15 8.26 33.03 -28.32
N ALA A 16 7.29 33.75 -28.90
CA ALA A 16 6.26 34.46 -28.15
C ALA A 16 5.24 33.48 -27.54
N LEU A 17 4.91 33.67 -26.26
CA LEU A 17 3.89 32.89 -25.55
C LEU A 17 2.47 33.31 -25.98
N PRO A 18 1.52 32.37 -26.14
CA PRO A 18 0.12 32.70 -26.39
C PRO A 18 -0.53 33.30 -25.14
N SER A 19 -1.26 34.41 -25.32
CA SER A 19 -2.01 35.08 -24.26
C SER A 19 -3.24 34.27 -23.86
N VAL A 20 -3.38 33.98 -22.55
CA VAL A 20 -4.56 33.32 -21.98
C VAL A 20 -5.68 34.36 -21.78
N PRO A 21 -6.92 34.11 -22.23
CA PRO A 21 -8.05 34.99 -21.94
C PRO A 21 -8.39 34.97 -20.43
N GLY A 22 -8.54 36.15 -19.83
CA GLY A 22 -8.86 36.30 -18.40
C GLY A 22 -10.28 35.81 -18.03
N PRO A 23 -10.54 35.57 -16.73
CA PRO A 23 -11.86 35.13 -16.24
C PRO A 23 -12.95 36.18 -16.53
N ARG A 24 -14.10 35.73 -17.00
CA ARG A 24 -15.29 36.58 -17.18
C ARG A 24 -16.11 36.59 -15.90
N ASP A 25 -16.37 37.78 -15.35
CA ASP A 25 -17.29 37.98 -14.23
C ASP A 25 -18.72 37.58 -14.60
N PRO A 26 -19.52 37.01 -13.67
CA PRO A 26 -20.94 36.77 -13.88
C PRO A 26 -21.70 38.10 -13.80
N GLY A 27 -22.33 38.50 -14.91
CA GLY A 27 -23.27 39.64 -14.91
C GLY A 27 -24.54 39.35 -14.11
N PRO A 28 -25.22 40.38 -13.57
CA PRO A 28 -26.45 40.22 -12.81
C PRO A 28 -27.63 39.74 -13.69
N PRO A 29 -28.62 39.04 -13.12
CA PRO A 29 -29.80 38.61 -13.86
C PRO A 29 -30.70 39.82 -14.17
N ASN A 30 -31.01 40.01 -15.44
CA ASN A 30 -32.08 40.90 -15.88
C ASN A 30 -33.39 40.11 -15.92
N ASP A 31 -34.31 40.46 -15.03
CA ASP A 31 -35.74 40.21 -15.21
C ASP A 31 -36.26 41.25 -16.22
N ASP A 32 -36.79 40.82 -17.37
CA ASP A 32 -38.06 41.30 -17.90
C ASP A 32 -38.47 40.64 -19.22
N ALA A 33 -39.79 40.52 -19.37
CA ALA A 33 -40.52 39.82 -20.41
C ALA A 33 -40.48 40.50 -21.80
N GLY A 34 -40.57 39.70 -22.87
CA GLY A 34 -40.83 40.20 -24.23
C GLY A 34 -40.85 39.10 -25.30
N ALA A 35 -41.97 39.02 -26.02
CA ALA A 35 -42.31 37.99 -27.01
C ALA A 35 -41.45 38.00 -28.29
N GLY A 36 -41.36 36.84 -28.97
CA GLY A 36 -40.86 36.75 -30.34
C GLY A 36 -40.68 35.31 -30.86
N SER A 37 -41.60 34.88 -31.73
CA SER A 37 -41.58 33.60 -32.46
C SER A 37 -40.41 33.48 -33.44
N GLY A 38 -39.84 32.28 -33.61
CA GLY A 38 -38.89 32.00 -34.68
C GLY A 38 -38.30 30.59 -34.64
N THR A 39 -38.74 29.75 -35.57
CA THR A 39 -38.36 28.34 -35.77
C THR A 39 -36.94 28.16 -36.33
N THR A 40 -36.15 27.23 -35.79
CA THR A 40 -35.27 26.33 -36.58
C THR A 40 -34.78 25.17 -35.70
N HIS A 41 -34.96 23.95 -36.21
CA HIS A 41 -34.50 22.70 -35.60
C HIS A 41 -32.98 22.55 -35.77
N SER A 42 -32.29 22.17 -34.70
CA SER A 42 -30.91 21.69 -34.74
C SER A 42 -30.81 20.44 -33.87
N PRO A 43 -30.44 19.27 -34.42
CA PRO A 43 -30.38 18.03 -33.65
C PRO A 43 -28.98 17.86 -33.03
N GLY A 44 -28.96 17.56 -31.75
CA GLY A 44 -27.80 16.94 -31.10
C GLY A 44 -27.16 17.77 -30.00
N ARG A 45 -27.67 17.64 -28.77
CA ARG A 45 -26.88 17.38 -27.56
C ARG A 45 -27.76 16.60 -26.57
N LEU A 46 -27.33 15.40 -26.18
CA LEU A 46 -27.93 14.67 -25.06
C LEU A 46 -27.41 15.35 -23.77
N ALA A 47 -28.24 16.21 -23.17
CA ALA A 47 -28.00 16.76 -21.85
C ALA A 47 -28.66 15.86 -20.82
N LEU A 48 -27.86 15.14 -20.01
CA LEU A 48 -28.33 14.40 -18.86
C LEU A 48 -28.41 15.36 -17.67
N SER A 49 -29.62 15.84 -17.37
CA SER A 49 -29.91 16.59 -16.14
C SER A 49 -30.27 15.60 -15.03
N VAL A 50 -29.41 15.43 -14.03
CA VAL A 50 -29.73 14.71 -12.79
C VAL A 50 -30.26 15.72 -11.78
N ALA A 51 -31.57 15.77 -11.61
CA ALA A 51 -32.20 16.46 -10.51
C ALA A 51 -32.35 15.49 -9.33
N ALA A 52 -31.46 15.59 -8.33
CA ALA A 52 -31.62 14.89 -7.06
C ALA A 52 -32.65 15.64 -6.20
N THR A 53 -33.93 15.37 -6.42
CA THR A 53 -35.01 15.80 -5.51
C THR A 53 -35.19 14.72 -4.44
N SER A 54 -34.40 14.75 -3.37
CA SER A 54 -34.70 13.98 -2.16
C SER A 54 -35.76 14.72 -1.33
N THR A 55 -36.98 14.82 -1.85
CA THR A 55 -38.13 15.08 -0.97
C THR A 55 -38.35 13.81 -0.16
N GLN A 56 -38.00 13.90 1.12
CA GLN A 56 -38.33 12.90 2.14
C GLN A 56 -39.85 12.74 2.17
N GLY A 57 -40.33 11.72 1.47
CA GLY A 57 -41.75 11.45 1.32
C GLY A 57 -42.39 11.15 2.67
N ALA A 58 -43.20 12.09 3.14
CA ALA A 58 -44.20 11.81 4.16
C ALA A 58 -45.19 10.78 3.62
N ARG A 59 -45.26 9.63 4.30
CA ARG A 59 -46.34 8.62 4.27
C ARG A 59 -46.51 7.84 2.95
N GLY A 60 -45.72 6.77 2.82
CA GLY A 60 -46.03 5.63 1.95
C GLY A 60 -45.73 4.32 2.67
N ARG A 61 -46.78 3.57 3.01
CA ARG A 61 -46.74 2.28 3.72
C ARG A 61 -46.00 1.22 2.87
N GLY A 62 -44.80 0.84 3.28
CA GLY A 62 -44.02 -0.27 2.69
C GLY A 62 -43.46 -1.18 3.79
N ARG A 63 -43.77 -2.47 3.71
CA ARG A 63 -43.59 -3.56 4.70
C ARG A 63 -42.41 -3.41 5.68
N ARG A 64 -42.73 -3.42 6.98
CA ARG A 64 -41.76 -3.79 8.02
C ARG A 64 -41.35 -5.24 7.82
N VAL A 65 -40.14 -5.46 7.33
CA VAL A 65 -39.47 -6.76 7.39
C VAL A 65 -38.93 -6.89 8.82
N SER A 66 -39.80 -7.33 9.72
CA SER A 66 -39.38 -7.95 10.97
C SER A 66 -38.75 -9.29 10.63
N CYS A 67 -37.43 -9.32 10.54
CA CYS A 67 -36.66 -10.52 10.84
C CYS A 67 -35.83 -10.18 12.07
N THR A 68 -36.42 -10.37 13.24
CA THR A 68 -35.70 -10.65 14.48
C THR A 68 -34.80 -11.86 14.23
N VAL A 69 -33.58 -11.63 13.78
CA VAL A 69 -32.54 -12.65 13.77
C VAL A 69 -31.90 -12.63 15.15
N ALA A 70 -32.43 -13.45 16.05
CA ALA A 70 -31.77 -13.81 17.29
C ALA A 70 -30.80 -14.96 16.99
N LEU A 71 -29.52 -14.65 16.81
CA LEU A 71 -28.46 -15.64 16.83
C LEU A 71 -27.78 -15.61 18.21
N ALA A 72 -28.27 -16.47 19.10
CA ALA A 72 -27.55 -16.86 20.29
C ALA A 72 -26.58 -17.99 19.90
N VAL A 73 -25.28 -17.71 19.88
CA VAL A 73 -24.26 -18.76 19.81
C VAL A 73 -23.54 -18.79 21.15
N ALA A 74 -23.81 -19.85 21.90
CA ALA A 74 -23.22 -20.17 23.18
C ALA A 74 -22.09 -21.20 23.01
N GLY A 75 -20.99 -21.00 23.76
CA GLY A 75 -19.95 -22.01 24.06
C GLY A 75 -18.93 -22.28 22.94
N ALA A 76 -17.62 -22.45 23.17
CA ALA A 76 -16.93 -22.83 24.40
C ALA A 76 -15.51 -22.23 24.45
N LEU A 77 -15.08 -21.79 25.64
CA LEU A 77 -13.67 -21.56 25.94
C LEU A 77 -13.02 -22.91 26.23
N ALA A 78 -12.12 -23.37 25.37
CA ALA A 78 -11.20 -24.44 25.73
C ALA A 78 -10.07 -23.84 26.57
N ALA A 79 -10.18 -23.97 27.88
CA ALA A 79 -9.06 -23.77 28.79
C ALA A 79 -8.08 -24.93 28.58
N VAL A 80 -6.98 -24.69 27.86
CA VAL A 80 -5.85 -25.62 27.85
C VAL A 80 -4.93 -25.23 29.00
N THR A 81 -5.25 -25.75 30.19
CA THR A 81 -4.28 -25.92 31.27
C THR A 81 -3.90 -27.38 31.33
N VAL A 82 -2.82 -27.75 30.63
CA VAL A 82 -2.00 -28.89 31.01
C VAL A 82 -0.62 -28.32 31.33
N GLY A 83 -0.44 -28.03 32.61
CA GLY A 83 0.88 -28.04 33.21
C GLY A 83 1.30 -29.48 33.42
N SER A 84 2.43 -29.86 32.86
CA SER A 84 3.14 -31.09 33.19
C SER A 84 4.57 -30.72 33.61
N VAL A 85 4.73 -30.62 34.92
CA VAL A 85 5.81 -31.25 35.69
C VAL A 85 7.21 -31.31 35.05
N PHE A 86 8.06 -30.32 35.32
CA PHE A 86 9.48 -30.60 35.54
C PHE A 86 9.62 -31.27 36.90
N VAL A 87 9.20 -32.54 36.99
CA VAL A 87 9.73 -33.45 38.00
C VAL A 87 11.10 -33.84 37.49
N LEU A 88 12.11 -33.21 38.09
CA LEU A 88 13.35 -33.80 38.53
C LEU A 88 13.42 -35.32 38.27
N ASP A 89 13.87 -35.73 37.09
CA ASP A 89 14.32 -37.10 36.91
C ASP A 89 15.78 -37.19 37.35
N LEU A 90 16.00 -38.20 38.16
CA LEU A 90 17.19 -38.49 38.94
C LEU A 90 18.44 -38.66 38.04
N LEU A 91 19.55 -38.04 38.47
CA LEU A 91 20.93 -38.49 38.18
C LEU A 91 21.08 -40.03 38.38
N PRO A 92 22.26 -40.65 38.13
CA PRO A 92 23.19 -40.64 36.98
C PRO A 92 23.55 -42.09 36.57
N GLY A 93 23.84 -42.35 35.28
CA GLY A 93 24.19 -43.70 34.81
C GLY A 93 25.41 -43.72 33.90
N SER A 94 26.57 -44.08 34.47
CA SER A 94 27.85 -44.33 33.82
C SER A 94 27.89 -45.64 33.01
N GLY A 95 28.60 -45.67 31.87
CA GLY A 95 29.07 -46.95 31.28
C GLY A 95 29.46 -46.95 29.78
N ASN A 96 30.72 -46.56 29.51
CA ASN A 96 31.72 -47.07 28.55
C ASN A 96 31.42 -47.45 27.07
N ASP A 97 32.16 -46.74 26.20
CA ASP A 97 33.08 -47.18 25.13
C ASP A 97 32.65 -47.82 23.79
N ALA A 98 33.24 -47.18 22.75
CA ALA A 98 33.84 -47.74 21.53
C ALA A 98 33.03 -47.81 20.21
N ASN A 99 33.38 -46.84 19.36
CA ASN A 99 33.84 -46.99 17.96
C ASN A 99 32.86 -47.30 16.80
N ASN A 100 32.94 -46.36 15.85
CA ASN A 100 32.99 -46.49 14.39
C ASN A 100 31.71 -46.28 13.54
N ALA A 101 31.95 -45.39 12.56
CA ALA A 101 31.49 -45.38 11.16
C ALA A 101 30.14 -44.73 10.82
N GLY A 102 30.25 -43.52 10.23
CA GLY A 102 29.79 -43.28 8.86
C GLY A 102 28.29 -43.10 8.64
N GLY A 103 27.85 -41.84 8.52
CA GLY A 103 26.54 -41.50 8.00
C GLY A 103 26.32 -40.00 8.01
N ASN A 104 26.78 -39.31 6.96
CA ASN A 104 26.54 -37.89 6.75
C ASN A 104 25.11 -37.68 6.21
N GLU A 105 24.10 -37.91 7.06
CA GLU A 105 22.74 -37.42 6.81
C GLU A 105 22.65 -36.01 7.36
N ALA A 106 22.80 -35.03 6.47
CA ALA A 106 22.52 -33.63 6.76
C ALA A 106 21.01 -33.47 7.00
N SER A 107 20.59 -33.77 8.24
CA SER A 107 19.33 -33.32 8.79
C SER A 107 19.29 -31.79 8.62
N HIS A 108 18.48 -31.33 7.68
CA HIS A 108 18.17 -29.91 7.52
C HIS A 108 17.25 -29.53 8.68
N ASP A 109 17.84 -29.32 9.86
CA ASP A 109 17.17 -28.54 10.89
C ASP A 109 16.98 -27.11 10.33
N PRO A 110 15.78 -26.52 10.40
CA PRO A 110 15.62 -25.12 10.09
C PRO A 110 16.57 -24.32 10.99
N PRO A 111 17.34 -23.36 10.45
CA PRO A 111 18.29 -22.61 11.24
C PRO A 111 17.57 -21.99 12.43
N ALA A 112 18.07 -22.30 13.63
CA ALA A 112 17.53 -21.78 14.87
C ALA A 112 17.38 -20.26 14.76
N ALA A 113 16.17 -19.75 15.02
CA ALA A 113 15.90 -18.33 15.02
C ALA A 113 16.89 -17.64 15.96
N THR A 114 17.78 -16.81 15.40
CA THR A 114 18.70 -16.04 16.21
C THR A 114 17.87 -15.13 17.10
N PRO A 115 18.03 -15.17 18.44
CA PRO A 115 17.21 -14.37 19.35
C PRO A 115 17.27 -12.89 18.95
N GLY A 116 16.11 -12.32 18.60
CA GLY A 116 15.95 -10.89 18.28
C GLY A 116 16.31 -10.46 16.86
N GLY A 117 16.62 -11.39 15.95
CA GLY A 117 16.91 -11.08 14.54
C GLY A 117 15.69 -11.14 13.62
N LEU A 118 15.73 -10.39 12.52
CA LEU A 118 14.78 -10.56 11.41
C LEU A 118 14.99 -11.95 10.78
N PRO A 119 13.94 -12.79 10.64
CA PRO A 119 14.07 -14.12 10.03
C PRO A 119 14.51 -14.05 8.57
N ALA A 120 15.38 -14.97 8.15
CA ALA A 120 15.95 -15.00 6.80
C ALA A 120 14.90 -15.03 5.67
N ARG A 121 13.71 -15.59 5.93
CA ARG A 121 12.60 -15.64 4.97
C ARG A 121 12.12 -14.27 4.49
N TYR A 122 12.37 -13.20 5.24
CA TYR A 122 12.02 -11.84 4.83
C TYR A 122 13.11 -11.20 3.97
N LEU A 123 14.34 -11.69 4.02
CA LEU A 123 15.49 -11.05 3.37
C LEU A 123 15.45 -11.23 1.86
N GLY A 124 15.85 -10.17 1.15
CA GLY A 124 15.95 -10.13 -0.31
C GLY A 124 15.08 -9.05 -0.94
N THR A 125 15.01 -9.07 -2.26
CA THR A 125 14.22 -8.12 -3.05
C THR A 125 12.89 -8.73 -3.42
N TRP A 126 11.83 -7.99 -3.13
CA TRP A 126 10.45 -8.37 -3.29
C TRP A 126 9.74 -7.38 -4.20
N GLU A 127 8.91 -7.89 -5.10
CA GLU A 127 8.17 -7.09 -6.05
C GLU A 127 6.77 -7.63 -6.30
N GLY A 128 5.80 -6.74 -6.48
CA GLY A 128 4.48 -7.12 -6.94
C GLY A 128 3.60 -5.93 -7.28
N GLN A 129 2.44 -6.20 -7.86
CA GLN A 129 1.43 -5.18 -8.12
C GLN A 129 0.68 -4.83 -6.85
N ALA A 130 0.52 -3.54 -6.61
CA ALA A 130 -0.21 -3.01 -5.47
C ALA A 130 -1.53 -2.38 -5.89
N ALA A 131 -2.48 -2.42 -4.97
CA ALA A 131 -3.74 -1.73 -5.12
C ALA A 131 -4.23 -1.16 -3.78
N ALA A 132 -4.98 -0.07 -3.85
CA ALA A 132 -5.69 0.55 -2.75
C ALA A 132 -7.21 0.49 -2.96
N LEU A 133 -7.96 1.00 -1.98
CA LEU A 133 -9.42 1.06 -1.98
C LEU A 133 -10.04 -0.31 -2.20
N ASP A 134 -9.53 -1.30 -1.48
CA ASP A 134 -9.92 -2.72 -1.59
C ASP A 134 -9.79 -3.28 -3.01
N GLY A 135 -8.68 -2.95 -3.68
CA GLY A 135 -8.34 -3.46 -5.00
C GLY A 135 -8.87 -2.64 -6.17
N LYS A 136 -9.62 -1.56 -5.91
CA LYS A 136 -10.27 -0.76 -6.96
C LYS A 136 -9.34 0.27 -7.60
N LEU A 137 -8.27 0.65 -6.91
CA LEU A 137 -7.29 1.60 -7.41
C LEU A 137 -5.94 0.91 -7.58
N PRO A 138 -5.50 0.61 -8.81
CA PRO A 138 -4.14 0.15 -9.08
C PRO A 138 -3.14 1.24 -8.69
N LEU A 139 -2.11 0.86 -7.92
CA LEU A 139 -1.02 1.76 -7.53
C LEU A 139 0.29 1.46 -8.27
N GLY A 140 0.25 0.50 -9.19
CA GLY A 140 1.40 0.04 -9.95
C GLY A 140 2.28 -0.90 -9.15
N THR A 141 3.59 -0.86 -9.41
CA THR A 141 4.56 -1.81 -8.87
C THR A 141 5.09 -1.34 -7.54
N PHE A 142 5.08 -2.23 -6.54
CA PHE A 142 5.79 -2.05 -5.28
C PHE A 142 7.04 -2.92 -5.32
N ARG A 143 8.21 -2.32 -5.03
CA ARG A 143 9.49 -3.02 -4.91
C ARG A 143 10.19 -2.63 -3.62
N ILE A 144 10.68 -3.60 -2.86
CA ILE A 144 11.47 -3.37 -1.65
C ILE A 144 12.58 -4.40 -1.52
N THR A 145 13.77 -3.94 -1.14
CA THR A 145 14.84 -4.82 -0.66
C THR A 145 14.85 -4.80 0.86
N ILE A 146 14.50 -5.92 1.48
CA ILE A 146 14.50 -6.10 2.93
C ILE A 146 15.88 -6.60 3.36
N LYS A 147 16.53 -5.83 4.24
CA LYS A 147 17.85 -6.11 4.81
C LYS A 147 17.73 -6.51 6.28
N GLN A 148 18.81 -7.07 6.82
CA GLN A 148 18.88 -7.36 8.24
C GLN A 148 18.81 -6.06 9.05
N ALA A 149 17.86 -5.99 9.98
CA ALA A 149 17.62 -4.82 10.81
C ALA A 149 17.17 -5.23 12.21
N LYS A 150 17.49 -4.39 13.20
CA LYS A 150 16.92 -4.44 14.56
C LYS A 150 15.72 -3.51 14.65
N ALA A 151 14.90 -3.65 15.70
CA ALA A 151 13.83 -2.70 15.96
C ALA A 151 14.38 -1.25 16.07
N GLY A 152 13.69 -0.31 15.42
CA GLY A 152 14.10 1.08 15.29
C GLY A 152 15.04 1.36 14.11
N GLN A 153 15.54 0.34 13.42
CA GLN A 153 16.40 0.50 12.25
C GLN A 153 15.61 0.41 10.94
N GLU A 154 16.15 1.03 9.89
CA GLU A 154 15.62 0.92 8.54
C GLU A 154 15.71 -0.53 8.05
N LEU A 155 14.55 -1.06 7.65
CA LEU A 155 14.38 -2.38 7.05
C LEU A 155 14.71 -2.35 5.55
N GLY A 156 14.38 -1.22 4.90
CA GLY A 156 14.57 -0.96 3.50
C GLY A 156 13.73 0.24 3.04
N ARG A 157 13.79 0.51 1.74
CA ARG A 157 12.96 1.55 1.10
C ARG A 157 11.99 0.89 0.12
N LEU A 158 10.72 1.20 0.27
CA LEU A 158 9.66 0.72 -0.62
C LEU A 158 9.50 1.72 -1.75
N HIS A 159 9.79 1.28 -2.97
CA HIS A 159 9.58 2.05 -4.19
C HIS A 159 8.24 1.66 -4.78
N GLN A 160 7.35 2.64 -4.91
CA GLN A 160 6.12 2.53 -5.68
C GLN A 160 6.36 3.19 -7.04
N THR A 161 6.00 2.52 -8.13
CA THR A 161 6.03 3.09 -9.49
C THR A 161 4.66 2.96 -10.12
N ASP A 162 4.02 4.08 -10.44
CA ASP A 162 2.69 4.09 -11.04
C ASP A 162 2.74 3.79 -12.55
N ALA A 163 1.56 3.67 -13.17
CA ALA A 163 1.43 3.38 -14.59
C ALA A 163 1.96 4.50 -15.52
N LEU A 164 2.16 5.71 -14.99
CA LEU A 164 2.71 6.87 -15.70
C LEU A 164 4.23 7.02 -15.46
N GLY A 165 4.83 6.17 -14.63
CA GLY A 165 6.24 6.24 -14.26
C GLY A 165 6.54 7.18 -13.08
N GLY A 166 5.52 7.71 -12.41
CA GLY A 166 5.68 8.45 -11.16
C GLY A 166 6.20 7.53 -10.06
N VAL A 167 7.08 8.05 -9.19
CA VAL A 167 7.74 7.26 -8.14
C VAL A 167 7.57 7.90 -6.78
N CYS A 168 7.00 7.14 -5.84
CA CYS A 168 7.02 7.46 -4.42
C CYS A 168 7.90 6.47 -3.68
N VAL A 169 8.73 6.98 -2.77
CA VAL A 169 9.59 6.15 -1.93
C VAL A 169 9.22 6.30 -0.47
N ASP A 170 8.94 5.19 0.20
CA ASP A 170 8.73 5.15 1.64
C ASP A 170 9.96 4.57 2.35
N VAL A 171 10.35 5.19 3.46
CA VAL A 171 11.35 4.62 4.39
C VAL A 171 10.62 3.67 5.34
N ILE A 172 11.04 2.40 5.33
CA ILE A 172 10.42 1.35 6.15
C ILE A 172 11.29 1.07 7.35
N THR A 173 10.78 1.30 8.57
CA THR A 173 11.53 1.11 9.82
C THR A 173 10.96 -0.05 10.61
N LEU A 174 11.77 -1.05 10.94
CA LEU A 174 11.32 -2.22 11.69
C LEU A 174 10.84 -1.80 13.09
N LYS A 175 9.61 -2.16 13.46
CA LYS A 175 9.08 -1.93 14.82
C LYS A 175 9.17 -3.19 15.66
N LYS A 176 8.69 -4.31 15.13
CA LYS A 176 8.72 -5.60 15.81
C LYS A 176 8.63 -6.77 14.83
N VAL A 177 9.24 -7.88 15.21
CA VAL A 177 9.04 -9.19 14.58
C VAL A 177 8.08 -9.98 15.47
N THR A 178 7.07 -10.60 14.87
CA THR A 178 6.18 -11.56 15.55
C THR A 178 6.32 -12.92 14.89
N GLU A 179 5.70 -13.95 15.49
CA GLU A 179 5.66 -15.30 14.90
C GLU A 179 5.09 -15.29 13.48
N LYS A 180 4.09 -14.44 13.21
CA LYS A 180 3.33 -14.47 11.96
C LYS A 180 3.85 -13.49 10.92
N GLN A 181 4.30 -12.31 11.34
CA GLN A 181 4.57 -11.18 10.45
C GLN A 181 5.62 -10.24 11.06
N ILE A 182 6.15 -9.34 10.24
CA ILE A 182 6.83 -8.15 10.74
C ILE A 182 5.88 -6.95 10.71
N VAL A 183 6.05 -6.07 11.69
CA VAL A 183 5.37 -4.78 11.76
C VAL A 183 6.42 -3.70 11.64
N ALA A 184 6.18 -2.74 10.75
CA ALA A 184 7.09 -1.64 10.48
C ALA A 184 6.35 -0.30 10.45
N GLY A 185 7.10 0.78 10.67
CA GLY A 185 6.69 2.12 10.29
C GLY A 185 6.96 2.35 8.82
N SER A 186 6.15 3.17 8.17
CA SER A 186 6.34 3.65 6.80
C SER A 186 6.17 5.16 6.85
N VAL A 187 7.11 5.90 6.25
CA VAL A 187 7.03 7.36 6.12
C VAL A 187 7.51 7.71 4.73
N GLY A 188 6.78 8.58 4.03
CA GLY A 188 7.23 9.09 2.74
C GLY A 188 8.59 9.76 2.90
N ALA A 189 9.54 9.38 2.04
CA ALA A 189 10.90 9.88 2.11
C ALA A 189 10.99 11.37 1.77
N GLU A 190 11.98 12.04 2.34
CA GLU A 190 12.35 13.39 1.94
C GLU A 190 12.70 13.45 0.45
N GLY A 191 12.27 14.52 -0.22
CA GLY A 191 12.47 14.72 -1.65
C GLY A 191 11.49 13.99 -2.57
N ASN A 192 10.52 13.24 -2.02
CA ASN A 192 9.36 12.82 -2.79
C ASN A 192 8.60 14.04 -3.34
N HIS A 193 7.97 13.88 -4.50
CA HIS A 193 7.10 14.91 -5.07
C HIS A 193 5.77 15.01 -4.28
N ASP A 194 5.03 16.11 -4.48
CA ASP A 194 3.82 16.46 -3.72
C ASP A 194 2.66 15.45 -3.85
N GLY A 195 2.74 14.53 -4.81
CA GLY A 195 1.73 13.47 -5.01
C GLY A 195 1.93 12.28 -4.06
N CYS A 196 3.07 12.20 -3.38
CA CYS A 196 3.36 11.14 -2.41
C CYS A 196 2.87 11.54 -1.03
N ASN A 197 2.36 10.58 -0.27
CA ASN A 197 1.94 10.82 1.11
C ASN A 197 3.15 10.83 2.06
N PRO A 198 3.49 11.95 2.72
CA PRO A 198 4.58 12.00 3.68
C PRO A 198 4.18 11.46 5.07
N ALA A 199 2.89 11.29 5.34
CA ALA A 199 2.38 11.00 6.68
C ALA A 199 2.85 9.61 7.18
N PRO A 200 3.29 9.51 8.44
CA PRO A 200 3.72 8.24 9.00
C PRO A 200 2.54 7.28 9.16
N THR A 201 2.74 6.03 8.77
CA THR A 201 1.78 4.95 8.95
C THR A 201 2.43 3.68 9.48
N THR A 202 1.62 2.65 9.69
CA THR A 202 2.09 1.30 10.02
C THR A 202 1.82 0.37 8.86
N VAL A 203 2.83 -0.42 8.51
CA VAL A 203 2.74 -1.47 7.50
C VAL A 203 3.09 -2.82 8.10
N THR A 204 2.68 -3.88 7.42
CA THR A 204 2.97 -5.25 7.80
C THR A 204 3.44 -6.03 6.60
N PHE A 205 4.42 -6.92 6.81
CA PHE A 205 4.80 -7.93 5.83
C PHE A 205 4.51 -9.30 6.44
N THR A 206 3.62 -10.05 5.79
CA THR A 206 3.16 -11.37 6.24
C THR A 206 3.57 -12.39 5.20
N PRO A 207 4.42 -13.36 5.52
CA PRO A 207 4.81 -14.37 4.55
C PRO A 207 3.68 -15.36 4.30
N VAL A 208 3.51 -15.72 3.04
CA VAL A 208 2.44 -16.61 2.58
C VAL A 208 2.98 -17.49 1.46
N GLY A 209 3.26 -18.75 1.76
CA GLY A 209 4.08 -19.57 0.86
C GLY A 209 5.46 -18.93 0.68
N ASP A 210 5.90 -18.82 -0.57
CA ASP A 210 7.19 -18.21 -0.93
C ASP A 210 7.12 -16.69 -1.15
N ASP A 211 5.94 -16.09 -0.99
CA ASP A 211 5.70 -14.67 -1.20
C ASP A 211 5.57 -13.89 0.13
N LEU A 212 5.55 -12.56 0.03
CA LEU A 212 5.20 -11.63 1.10
C LEU A 212 3.93 -10.84 0.77
N ASP A 213 2.93 -10.92 1.64
CA ASP A 213 1.82 -9.96 1.63
C ASP A 213 2.26 -8.66 2.33
N TYR A 214 2.20 -7.56 1.61
CA TYR A 214 2.30 -6.20 2.14
C TYR A 214 0.90 -5.64 2.42
N ALA A 215 0.75 -4.98 3.57
CA ALA A 215 -0.44 -4.19 3.86
C ALA A 215 -0.11 -2.92 4.65
N SER A 216 -0.73 -1.81 4.25
CA SER A 216 -0.61 -0.51 4.90
C SER A 216 -1.89 -0.10 5.63
N LYS A 217 -1.73 0.58 6.77
CA LYS A 217 -2.83 1.19 7.51
C LYS A 217 -3.13 2.63 7.09
N SER A 218 -2.43 3.19 6.09
CA SER A 218 -2.68 4.56 5.62
C SER A 218 -4.09 4.68 5.04
N GLU A 219 -4.97 5.41 5.71
CA GLU A 219 -6.34 5.64 5.22
C GLU A 219 -6.36 6.60 4.04
N GLU A 220 -5.54 7.66 4.11
CA GLU A 220 -5.39 8.64 3.04
C GLU A 220 -4.89 7.99 1.74
N SER A 221 -3.99 7.02 1.84
CA SER A 221 -3.53 6.24 0.67
C SER A 221 -4.48 5.11 0.28
N GLY A 222 -5.65 4.99 0.93
CA GLY A 222 -6.66 3.98 0.62
C GLY A 222 -6.31 2.56 1.07
N ARG A 223 -5.49 2.41 2.11
CA ARG A 223 -5.00 1.14 2.68
C ARG A 223 -4.38 0.20 1.64
N PRO A 224 -3.25 0.62 1.01
CA PRO A 224 -2.56 -0.18 -0.01
C PRO A 224 -2.24 -1.61 0.45
N LYS A 225 -2.41 -2.56 -0.46
CA LYS A 225 -2.01 -3.97 -0.30
C LYS A 225 -1.30 -4.46 -1.56
N ALA A 226 -0.38 -5.39 -1.38
CA ALA A 226 0.31 -6.05 -2.48
C ALA A 226 0.70 -7.48 -2.10
N ARG A 227 0.68 -8.37 -3.09
CA ARG A 227 1.33 -9.68 -3.03
C ARG A 227 2.69 -9.54 -3.69
N LEU A 228 3.77 -9.73 -2.95
CA LEU A 228 5.14 -9.53 -3.44
C LEU A 228 5.83 -10.87 -3.59
N SER A 229 6.35 -11.14 -4.78
CA SER A 229 7.20 -12.29 -5.05
C SER A 229 8.68 -11.90 -4.99
N LYS A 230 9.52 -12.86 -4.65
CA LYS A 230 10.97 -12.67 -4.64
C LYS A 230 11.48 -12.63 -6.08
N ILE A 231 12.37 -11.68 -6.40
CA ILE A 231 12.87 -11.50 -7.78
C ILE A 231 14.36 -11.77 -7.95
N GLU A 232 15.10 -12.02 -6.86
CA GLU A 232 16.52 -12.39 -6.83
C GLU A 232 16.83 -13.32 -5.65
#